data_AF-A0AAU6NYX3-F1
#
_entry.id   AF-A0AAU6NYX3-F1
#
_cell.length_a   1.000
_cell.length_b   1.000
_cell.length_c   1.000
_cell.angle_alpha   90.00
_cell.angle_beta   90.00
_cell.angle_gamma   90.00
#
_symmetry.space_group_name_H-M   'P 1'
#
loop_
_entity.id
_entity.type
_entity.pdbx_description
1 polymer ?
#
loop_
_entity_poly.entity_id
_entity_poly.type
_entity_poly.pdbx_seq_one_letter_code
_entity_poly.pdbx_strand_id
1 'polypeptide(L)'
;MKDNRDLILEFLSENRDRHFDQRDLKQKLFPELNKDQVKEFLYQIIDFKPNLMRVYNESNIGILPVQYSGLIDDFISSGGFTKIKSDIKTDSDIEKQKNKLDLEIKILQKDKLEYEETIREQNDRIRNLTEDLKFISLIQKYWWVILTCIGIGWSLGEILDKLGWT
;
A
#
# COMPACT_ATOMS: atom_id res chain seq x y z
N MET A 1 -25.66 -6.05 9.69
CA MET A 1 -26.82 -6.37 8.83
C MET A 1 -26.58 -7.77 8.29
N LYS A 2 -27.54 -8.68 8.48
CA LYS A 2 -27.40 -10.09 8.08
C LYS A 2 -27.59 -10.21 6.57
N ASP A 3 -26.82 -11.07 5.92
CA ASP A 3 -26.94 -11.28 4.47
C ASP A 3 -28.26 -11.99 4.14
N ASN A 4 -28.96 -11.56 3.09
CA ASN A 4 -30.25 -12.15 2.69
C ASN A 4 -30.11 -13.64 2.33
N ARG A 5 -28.94 -14.08 1.87
CA ARG A 5 -28.68 -15.48 1.57
C ARG A 5 -28.62 -16.32 2.85
N ASP A 6 -28.05 -15.78 3.92
CA ASP A 6 -28.03 -16.45 5.22
C ASP A 6 -29.45 -16.61 5.78
N LEU A 7 -30.32 -15.61 5.59
CA LEU A 7 -31.73 -15.70 5.99
C LEU A 7 -32.47 -16.83 5.25
N ILE A 8 -32.21 -17.02 3.95
CA ILE A 8 -32.77 -18.14 3.18
C ILE A 8 -32.28 -19.47 3.77
N LEU A 9 -30.99 -19.60 4.00
CA LEU A 9 -30.40 -20.82 4.52
C LEU A 9 -30.91 -21.18 5.92
N GLU A 10 -31.04 -20.19 6.81
CA GLU A 10 -31.61 -20.38 8.14
C GLU A 10 -33.07 -20.84 8.06
N PHE A 11 -33.86 -20.20 7.21
CA PHE A 11 -35.24 -20.59 7.00
C PHE A 11 -35.36 -22.04 6.48
N LEU A 12 -34.47 -22.46 5.58
CA LEU A 12 -34.41 -23.85 5.14
C LEU A 12 -33.99 -24.80 6.28
N SER A 13 -33.05 -24.40 7.13
CA SER A 13 -32.63 -25.19 8.31
C SER A 13 -33.76 -25.38 9.33
N GLU A 14 -34.64 -24.39 9.49
CA GLU A 14 -35.84 -24.49 10.33
C GLU A 14 -36.92 -25.38 9.70
N ASN A 15 -36.93 -25.55 8.37
CA ASN A 15 -37.97 -26.24 7.62
C ASN A 15 -37.43 -27.40 6.76
N ARG A 16 -36.65 -28.29 7.39
CA ARG A 16 -35.83 -29.31 6.73
C ARG A 16 -36.58 -30.23 5.76
N ASP A 17 -37.82 -30.56 6.07
CA ASP A 17 -38.60 -31.58 5.36
C ASP A 17 -39.41 -31.03 4.17
N ARG A 18 -39.38 -29.71 3.93
CA ARG A 18 -40.13 -29.07 2.84
C ARG A 18 -39.20 -28.44 1.81
N HIS A 19 -39.64 -28.50 0.56
CA HIS A 19 -39.09 -27.66 -0.49
C HIS A 19 -39.82 -26.32 -0.51
N PHE A 20 -39.11 -25.29 -0.95
CA PHE A 20 -39.63 -23.94 -1.11
C PHE A 20 -39.20 -23.41 -2.46
N ASP A 21 -40.07 -22.63 -3.10
CA ASP A 21 -39.72 -21.90 -4.30
C ASP A 21 -39.53 -20.39 -4.02
N GLN A 22 -39.13 -19.63 -5.03
CA GLN A 22 -38.92 -18.18 -4.89
C GLN A 22 -40.19 -17.40 -4.51
N ARG A 23 -41.39 -17.96 -4.76
CA ARG A 23 -42.67 -17.34 -4.37
C ARG A 23 -42.92 -17.55 -2.88
N ASP A 24 -42.68 -18.78 -2.39
CA ASP A 24 -42.79 -19.11 -0.98
C ASP A 24 -41.81 -18.29 -0.13
N LEU A 25 -40.55 -18.23 -0.59
CA LEU A 25 -39.48 -17.48 0.10
C LEU A 25 -39.75 -15.98 0.09
N LYS A 26 -40.23 -15.41 -1.02
CA LYS A 26 -40.69 -14.01 -1.07
C LYS A 26 -41.77 -13.77 -0.02
N GLN A 27 -42.81 -14.60 0.02
CA GLN A 27 -43.94 -14.37 0.91
C GLN A 27 -43.54 -14.44 2.39
N LYS A 28 -42.56 -15.30 2.73
CA LYS A 28 -42.16 -15.54 4.12
C LYS A 28 -41.00 -14.67 4.62
N LEU A 29 -40.02 -14.40 3.76
CA LEU A 29 -38.76 -13.75 4.16
C LEU A 29 -38.61 -12.34 3.59
N PHE A 30 -39.10 -12.11 2.37
CA PHE A 30 -38.82 -10.88 1.62
C PHE A 30 -40.08 -10.31 0.94
N PRO A 31 -41.12 -9.92 1.70
CA PRO A 31 -42.40 -9.50 1.13
C PRO A 31 -42.26 -8.28 0.21
N GLU A 32 -41.26 -7.43 0.46
CA GLU A 32 -40.90 -6.24 -0.31
C GLU A 32 -40.15 -6.50 -1.62
N LEU A 33 -39.53 -7.67 -1.78
CA LEU A 33 -38.74 -8.00 -2.98
C LEU A 33 -39.59 -8.65 -4.06
N ASN A 34 -39.16 -8.57 -5.31
CA ASN A 34 -39.81 -9.32 -6.39
C ASN A 34 -39.29 -10.78 -6.44
N LYS A 35 -39.99 -11.64 -7.18
CA LYS A 35 -39.66 -13.08 -7.26
C LYS A 35 -38.30 -13.31 -7.92
N ASP A 36 -37.92 -12.46 -8.88
CA ASP A 36 -36.68 -12.59 -9.63
C ASP A 36 -35.46 -12.22 -8.77
N GLN A 37 -35.59 -11.24 -7.88
CA GLN A 37 -34.58 -10.88 -6.88
C GLN A 37 -34.35 -11.99 -5.86
N VAL A 38 -35.42 -12.65 -5.41
CA VAL A 38 -35.29 -13.82 -4.52
C VAL A 38 -34.63 -14.98 -5.27
N LYS A 39 -35.00 -15.19 -6.53
CA LYS A 39 -34.37 -16.21 -7.38
C LYS A 39 -32.89 -15.93 -7.63
N GLU A 40 -32.51 -14.67 -7.80
CA GLU A 40 -31.12 -14.24 -7.91
C GLU A 40 -30.32 -14.61 -6.66
N PHE A 41 -30.86 -14.42 -5.45
CA PHE A 41 -30.19 -14.90 -4.24
C PHE A 41 -30.01 -16.42 -4.22
N LEU A 42 -30.98 -17.18 -4.73
CA LEU A 42 -30.84 -18.64 -4.85
C LEU A 42 -29.70 -18.99 -5.79
N TYR A 43 -29.62 -18.39 -6.98
CA TYR A 43 -28.49 -18.64 -7.89
C TYR A 43 -27.16 -18.25 -7.27
N GLN A 44 -27.08 -17.12 -6.56
CA GLN A 44 -25.84 -16.74 -5.87
C GLN A 44 -25.39 -17.77 -4.82
N ILE A 45 -26.33 -18.41 -4.12
CA ILE A 45 -26.00 -19.51 -3.19
C ILE A 45 -25.51 -20.73 -3.97
N ILE A 46 -26.19 -21.09 -5.07
CA ILE A 46 -25.85 -22.24 -5.91
C ILE A 46 -24.48 -22.06 -6.54
N ASP A 47 -24.21 -20.91 -7.15
CA ASP A 47 -22.95 -20.60 -7.81
C ASP A 47 -21.80 -20.58 -6.82
N PHE A 48 -22.04 -20.10 -5.60
CA PHE A 48 -21.02 -20.09 -4.55
C PHE A 48 -20.71 -21.50 -4.03
N LYS A 49 -21.75 -22.29 -3.74
CA LYS A 49 -21.59 -23.66 -3.24
C LYS A 49 -22.78 -24.54 -3.68
N PRO A 50 -22.67 -25.25 -4.81
CA PRO A 50 -23.79 -25.97 -5.41
C PRO A 50 -24.45 -27.01 -4.51
N ASN A 51 -23.67 -27.63 -3.62
CA ASN A 51 -24.14 -28.67 -2.71
C ASN A 51 -24.68 -28.13 -1.38
N LEU A 52 -24.67 -26.80 -1.19
CA LEU A 52 -25.10 -26.20 0.07
C LEU A 52 -26.59 -26.38 0.32
N MET A 53 -27.40 -26.47 -0.74
CA MET A 53 -28.82 -26.80 -0.65
C MET A 53 -29.17 -27.83 -1.72
N ARG A 54 -30.27 -28.56 -1.50
CA ARG A 54 -30.80 -29.45 -2.53
C ARG A 54 -31.57 -28.61 -3.54
N VAL A 55 -31.10 -28.60 -4.77
CA VAL A 55 -31.72 -27.88 -5.87
C VAL A 55 -32.41 -28.89 -6.77
N TYR A 56 -33.70 -28.66 -7.06
CA TYR A 56 -34.45 -29.46 -8.02
C TYR A 56 -34.44 -28.81 -9.39
N ASN A 57 -34.74 -29.60 -10.43
CA ASN A 57 -34.80 -29.10 -11.80
C ASN A 57 -35.75 -27.91 -11.90
N GLU A 58 -35.26 -26.83 -12.50
CA GLU A 58 -36.06 -25.66 -12.77
C GLU A 58 -37.16 -26.02 -13.77
N SER A 59 -38.40 -25.64 -13.44
CA SER A 59 -39.52 -25.85 -14.36
C SER A 59 -39.44 -24.92 -15.58
N ASN A 60 -40.14 -25.28 -16.66
CA ASN A 60 -40.25 -24.45 -17.88
C ASN A 60 -40.84 -23.04 -17.63
N ILE A 61 -41.51 -22.85 -16.48
CA ILE A 61 -42.08 -21.55 -16.05
C ILE A 61 -41.17 -20.81 -15.06
N GLY A 62 -39.91 -21.23 -14.93
CA GLY A 62 -38.88 -20.54 -14.16
C GLY A 62 -38.93 -20.74 -12.64
N ILE A 63 -39.72 -21.71 -12.16
CA ILE A 63 -39.78 -22.09 -10.73
C ILE A 63 -38.57 -22.93 -10.39
N LEU A 64 -37.80 -22.50 -9.38
CA LEU A 64 -36.60 -23.16 -8.87
C LEU A 64 -36.85 -23.65 -7.44
N PRO A 65 -37.24 -24.92 -7.25
CA PRO A 65 -37.47 -25.47 -5.92
C PRO A 65 -36.13 -25.76 -5.24
N VAL A 66 -36.00 -25.33 -3.99
CA VAL A 66 -34.85 -25.60 -3.14
C VAL A 66 -35.27 -26.21 -1.82
N GLN A 67 -34.40 -27.03 -1.23
CA GLN A 67 -34.62 -27.66 0.07
C GLN A 67 -33.32 -27.65 0.87
N TYR A 68 -33.47 -27.72 2.20
CA TYR A 68 -32.38 -27.97 3.11
C TYR A 68 -31.45 -29.12 2.67
N SER A 69 -30.15 -28.91 2.86
CA SER A 69 -29.14 -29.97 2.85
C SER A 69 -28.47 -30.03 4.21
N GLY A 70 -27.90 -31.19 4.56
CA GLY A 70 -27.16 -31.35 5.82
C GLY A 70 -25.92 -30.44 5.95
N LEU A 71 -25.51 -29.75 4.89
CA LEU A 71 -24.34 -28.85 4.90
C LEU A 71 -24.68 -27.40 5.30
N ILE A 72 -25.96 -27.07 5.43
CA ILE A 72 -26.41 -25.71 5.74
C ILE A 72 -26.01 -25.31 7.16
N ASP A 73 -26.20 -26.20 8.14
CA ASP A 73 -25.95 -25.89 9.55
C ASP A 73 -24.47 -25.60 9.79
N ASP A 74 -23.59 -26.44 9.24
CA ASP A 74 -22.14 -26.25 9.29
C ASP A 74 -21.74 -24.92 8.66
N PHE A 75 -22.32 -24.58 7.51
CA PHE A 75 -22.03 -23.34 6.82
C PHE A 75 -22.47 -22.10 7.63
N ILE A 76 -23.68 -22.08 8.17
CA ILE A 76 -24.17 -20.98 9.01
C ILE A 76 -23.33 -20.87 10.29
N SER A 77 -23.02 -21.99 10.95
CA SER A 77 -22.20 -22.00 12.16
C SER A 77 -20.78 -21.47 11.93
N SER A 78 -20.24 -21.64 10.72
CA SER A 78 -18.96 -21.06 10.31
C SER A 78 -19.00 -19.54 10.03
N GLY A 79 -20.18 -18.93 10.09
CA GLY A 79 -20.42 -17.49 9.90
C GLY A 79 -21.12 -17.11 8.59
N GLY A 80 -21.41 -18.09 7.72
CA GLY A 80 -22.19 -17.92 6.50
C GLY A 80 -21.64 -16.89 5.51
N PHE A 81 -22.52 -16.38 4.65
CA PHE A 81 -22.22 -15.32 3.69
C PHE A 81 -21.90 -13.98 4.37
N THR A 82 -22.47 -13.72 5.54
CA THR A 82 -22.20 -12.51 6.32
C THR A 82 -20.72 -12.40 6.66
N LYS A 83 -20.09 -13.49 7.12
CA LYS A 83 -18.65 -13.51 7.44
C LYS A 83 -17.79 -13.39 6.18
N ILE A 84 -18.15 -14.11 5.11
CA ILE A 84 -17.41 -14.01 3.84
C ILE A 84 -17.38 -12.57 3.34
N LYS A 85 -18.51 -11.86 3.43
CA LYS A 85 -18.61 -10.46 3.01
C LYS A 85 -17.78 -9.53 3.90
N SER A 86 -17.71 -9.80 5.21
CA SER A 86 -16.85 -9.01 6.11
C SER A 86 -15.37 -9.26 5.85
N ASP A 87 -14.98 -10.51 5.58
CA ASP A 87 -13.59 -10.89 5.36
C ASP A 87 -13.08 -10.25 4.05
N ILE A 88 -13.84 -10.32 2.97
CA ILE A 88 -13.51 -9.65 1.69
C ILE A 88 -13.35 -8.14 1.87
N LYS A 89 -14.22 -7.51 2.65
CA LYS A 89 -14.13 -6.06 2.91
C LYS A 89 -12.86 -5.73 3.68
N THR A 90 -12.54 -6.56 4.68
CA THR A 90 -11.34 -6.42 5.50
C THR A 90 -10.08 -6.57 4.65
N ASP A 91 -10.03 -7.57 3.78
CA ASP A 91 -8.89 -7.79 2.88
C ASP A 91 -8.69 -6.62 1.90
N SER A 92 -9.77 -6.08 1.32
CA SER A 92 -9.71 -4.87 0.47
C SER A 92 -9.14 -3.67 1.24
N ASP A 93 -9.56 -3.50 2.49
CA ASP A 93 -9.15 -2.36 3.30
C ASP A 93 -7.68 -2.51 3.75
N ILE A 94 -7.24 -3.73 4.06
CA ILE A 94 -5.84 -4.07 4.31
C ILE A 94 -4.98 -3.80 3.06
N GLU A 95 -5.44 -4.21 1.88
CA GLU A 95 -4.70 -4.00 0.64
C GLU A 95 -4.55 -2.51 0.30
N LYS A 96 -5.61 -1.71 0.51
CA LYS A 96 -5.53 -0.25 0.37
C LYS A 96 -4.55 0.38 1.37
N GLN A 97 -4.56 -0.07 2.62
CA GLN A 97 -3.62 0.41 3.63
C GLN A 97 -2.17 0.03 3.28
N LYS A 98 -1.95 -1.20 2.80
CA LYS A 98 -0.64 -1.65 2.34
C LYS A 98 -0.14 -0.82 1.16
N ASN A 99 -0.98 -0.56 0.17
CA ASN A 99 -0.63 0.29 -0.96
C ASN A 99 -0.30 1.73 -0.53
N LYS A 100 -1.00 2.26 0.48
CA LYS A 100 -0.69 3.57 1.07
C LYS A 100 0.67 3.57 1.77
N LEU A 101 0.94 2.54 2.58
CA LEU A 101 2.22 2.40 3.27
C LEU A 101 3.38 2.22 2.29
N ASP A 102 3.21 1.45 1.22
CA ASP A 102 4.23 1.29 0.18
C ASP A 102 4.54 2.60 -0.54
N LEU A 103 3.53 3.45 -0.78
CA LEU A 103 3.73 4.79 -1.32
C LEU A 103 4.49 5.69 -0.33
N GLU A 104 4.14 5.64 0.95
CA GLU A 104 4.81 6.41 2.00
C GLU A 104 6.28 5.99 2.18
N ILE A 105 6.56 4.69 2.15
CA ILE A 105 7.94 4.15 2.17
C ILE A 105 8.74 4.67 0.97
N LYS A 106 8.16 4.67 -0.23
CA LYS A 106 8.84 5.18 -1.44
C LYS A 106 9.16 6.66 -1.34
N ILE A 107 8.24 7.46 -0.78
CA ILE A 107 8.48 8.90 -0.55
C ILE A 107 9.63 9.08 0.45
N LEU A 108 9.59 8.39 1.59
CA LEU A 108 10.64 8.47 2.60
C LEU A 108 12.01 8.02 2.07
N GLN A 109 12.05 7.00 1.20
CA GLN A 109 13.29 6.57 0.53
C GLN A 109 13.84 7.65 -0.41
N LYS A 110 12.96 8.31 -1.17
CA LYS A 110 13.35 9.43 -2.04
C LYS A 110 13.90 10.60 -1.23
N ASP A 111 13.19 11.00 -0.17
CA ASP A 111 13.62 12.08 0.71
C ASP A 111 14.97 11.75 1.36
N LYS A 112 15.16 10.50 1.80
CA LYS A 112 16.45 10.04 2.36
C LYS A 112 17.60 10.19 1.35
N LEU A 113 17.38 9.83 0.09
CA LEU A 113 18.39 9.98 -0.96
C LEU A 113 18.74 11.46 -1.19
N GLU A 114 17.75 12.35 -1.24
CA GLU A 114 17.97 13.79 -1.35
C GLU A 114 18.72 14.35 -0.13
N TYR A 115 18.40 13.89 1.08
CA TYR A 115 19.18 14.24 2.27
C TYR A 115 20.62 13.73 2.22
N GLU A 116 20.86 12.50 1.74
CA GLU A 116 22.22 11.98 1.58
C GLU A 116 23.03 12.77 0.54
N GLU A 117 22.41 13.19 -0.56
CA GLU A 117 23.04 14.05 -1.57
C GLU A 117 23.40 15.42 -1.00
N THR A 118 22.47 16.08 -0.29
CA THR A 118 22.75 17.39 0.33
C THR A 118 23.84 17.32 1.40
N ILE A 119 23.91 16.24 2.18
CA ILE A 119 25.01 16.02 3.14
C ILE A 119 26.35 15.85 2.42
N ARG A 120 26.37 15.13 1.28
CA ARG A 120 27.60 14.98 0.48
C ARG A 120 28.08 16.32 -0.05
N GLU A 121 27.18 17.12 -0.62
CA GLU A 121 27.53 18.47 -1.10
C GLU A 121 28.05 19.36 0.02
N GLN A 122 27.42 19.33 1.21
CA GLN A 122 27.90 20.09 2.35
C GLN A 122 29.27 19.63 2.82
N ASN A 123 29.51 18.32 2.87
CA ASN A 123 30.82 17.75 3.22
C ASN A 123 31.92 18.16 2.22
N ASP A 124 31.63 18.17 0.93
CA ASP A 124 32.58 18.62 -0.10
C ASP A 124 32.89 20.12 0.04
N ARG A 125 31.89 20.96 0.34
CA ARG A 125 32.11 22.38 0.64
C ARG A 125 32.99 22.58 1.87
N ILE A 126 32.75 21.82 2.93
CA ILE A 126 33.57 21.87 4.15
C ILE A 126 35.01 21.45 3.85
N ARG A 127 35.22 20.40 3.03
CA ARG A 127 36.57 19.96 2.62
C ARG A 127 37.30 21.07 1.87
N ASN A 128 36.65 21.67 0.86
CA ASN A 128 37.27 22.74 0.07
C ASN A 128 37.63 23.94 0.96
N LEU A 129 36.73 24.38 1.84
CA LEU A 129 37.02 25.46 2.80
C LEU A 129 38.18 25.09 3.75
N THR A 130 38.27 23.83 4.15
CA THR A 130 39.36 23.34 5.01
C THR A 130 40.70 23.35 4.27
N GLU A 131 40.71 22.99 2.99
CA GLU A 131 41.91 23.05 2.14
C GLU A 131 42.35 24.50 1.89
N ASP A 132 41.41 25.41 1.60
CA ASP A 132 41.69 26.84 1.44
C ASP A 132 42.28 27.44 2.72
N LEU A 133 41.71 27.12 3.89
CA LEU A 133 42.24 27.56 5.18
C LEU A 133 43.65 27.01 5.44
N LYS A 134 43.91 25.74 5.10
CA LYS A 134 45.26 25.17 5.20
C LYS A 134 46.25 25.90 4.29
N PHE A 135 45.86 26.21 3.06
CA PHE A 135 46.69 26.95 2.11
C PHE A 135 47.02 28.36 2.63
N ILE A 136 46.01 29.09 3.12
CA ILE A 136 46.20 30.42 3.73
C ILE A 136 47.15 30.34 4.93
N SER A 137 46.97 29.33 5.80
CA SER A 137 47.84 29.14 6.97
C SER A 137 49.29 28.83 6.58
N LEU A 138 49.52 28.09 5.49
CA LEU A 138 50.85 27.79 4.96
C LEU A 138 51.51 29.05 4.41
N ILE A 139 50.80 29.86 3.61
CA ILE A 139 51.33 31.13 3.11
C ILE A 139 51.71 32.05 4.28
N GLN A 140 50.85 32.16 5.29
CA GLN A 140 51.13 32.99 6.46
C GLN A 140 52.39 32.51 7.20
N LYS A 141 52.61 31.20 7.31
CA LYS A 141 53.81 30.62 7.93
C LYS A 141 55.09 30.90 7.14
N TYR A 142 55.03 30.90 5.81
CA TYR A 142 56.19 31.12 4.94
C TYR A 142 56.28 32.55 4.39
N TRP A 143 55.45 33.47 4.88
CA TRP A 143 55.42 34.87 4.43
C TRP A 143 56.77 35.57 4.59
N TRP A 144 57.50 35.25 5.66
CA TRP A 144 58.85 35.76 5.90
C TRP A 144 59.85 35.33 4.81
N VAL A 145 59.71 34.13 4.23
CA VAL A 145 60.58 33.65 3.14
C VAL A 145 60.41 34.52 1.90
N ILE A 146 59.16 34.82 1.55
CA ILE A 146 58.83 35.69 0.42
C ILE A 146 59.45 37.08 0.63
N LEU A 147 59.29 37.65 1.84
CA LEU A 147 59.88 38.93 2.20
C LEU A 147 61.41 38.92 2.13
N THR A 148 62.07 37.85 2.59
CA THR A 148 63.53 37.74 2.51
C THR A 148 64.03 37.68 1.08
N CYS A 149 63.35 36.93 0.19
CA CYS A 149 63.72 36.86 -1.22
C CYS A 149 63.59 38.22 -1.92
N ILE A 150 62.52 38.98 -1.64
CA ILE A 150 62.33 40.32 -2.19
C ILE A 150 63.43 41.26 -1.69
N GLY A 151 63.73 41.25 -0.39
CA GLY A 151 64.78 42.09 0.20
C GLY A 151 66.16 41.79 -0.40
N ILE A 152 66.50 40.51 -0.58
CA ILE A 152 67.75 40.09 -1.23
C ILE A 152 67.79 40.57 -2.68
N GLY A 153 66.71 40.38 -3.44
CA GLY A 153 66.62 40.86 -4.83
C GLY A 153 66.81 42.37 -4.96
N TRP A 154 66.20 43.16 -4.07
CA TRP A 154 66.38 44.61 -4.02
C TRP A 154 67.82 45.00 -3.70
N SER A 155 68.43 44.35 -2.70
CA SER A 155 69.82 44.61 -2.33
C SER A 155 70.82 44.25 -3.44
N LEU A 156 70.58 43.16 -4.17
CA LEU A 156 71.41 42.77 -5.31
C LEU A 156 71.24 43.73 -6.49
N GLY A 157 70.02 44.20 -6.76
CA GLY A 157 69.75 45.21 -7.78
C GLY A 157 70.49 46.51 -7.51
N GLU A 158 70.46 47.01 -6.27
CA GLU A 158 71.17 48.23 -5.89
C GLU A 158 72.70 48.08 -5.98
N ILE A 159 73.24 46.88 -5.72
CA ILE A 159 74.67 46.57 -5.88
C ILE A 159 75.04 46.52 -7.38
N LEU A 160 74.20 45.90 -8.22
CA LEU A 160 74.41 45.82 -9.67
C LEU A 160 74.34 47.20 -10.34
N ASP A 161 73.40 48.05 -9.92
CA ASP A 161 73.30 49.45 -10.38
C ASP A 161 74.55 50.26 -10.00
N LYS A 162 75.09 50.06 -8.78
CA LYS A 162 76.35 50.72 -8.35
C LYS A 162 77.58 50.22 -9.10
N LEU A 163 77.55 49.00 -9.64
CA LEU A 163 78.63 48.42 -10.44
C LEU A 163 78.51 48.74 -11.95
N GLY A 164 77.45 49.44 -12.37
CA GLY A 164 77.23 49.90 -13.74
C GLY A 164 76.93 48.77 -14.72
N TRP A 165 76.31 47.68 -14.25
CA TRP A 165 75.98 46.50 -15.06
C TRP A 165 74.52 46.47 -15.53
N THR A 166 73.86 47.63 -15.47
CA THR A 166 72.48 47.88 -15.92
C THR A 166 72.39 49.22 -16.63
#